data_AF-A0A2K6RKW0-F1
#
_entry.id   AF-A0A2K6RKW0-F1
#
_cell.length_a   1.000
_cell.length_b   1.000
_cell.length_c   1.000
_cell.angle_alpha   90.00
_cell.angle_beta   90.00
_cell.angle_gamma   90.00
#
_symmetry.space_group_name_H-M   'P 1'
#
loop_
_entity.id
_entity.type
_entity.pdbx_description
1 polymer ?
#
loop_
_entity_poly.entity_id
_entity_poly.type
_entity_poly.pdbx_seq_one_letter_code
_entity_poly.pdbx_strand_id
1 'polypeptide(L)'
;MAPKKSVSKAGKELEVKKKKKGGKKEPVVAVEPPLDKETKEFYHIQIRDLEDRLARYQRKWDELAVQEKLFRQEFEQLANNKKEIVAFLKRTLNQQVDEITDLNEQLQNLQLAKEMEKDAFEAQLAQVRHEFQETKDQLTTENIILGGKLAALEEFRLQKEEVTDKFTLLEEQVRKQENEFRDYAYNLEKKSVLDKDRLRKEIIQRVNLVASEFHKVTTNRMWETTKRAIKENNGITLQMAKVSQQGMKLLQENEQLKGSQSNLCKQLELLENTQKVMARHKRGHQKIILMLAKKCQEQQQDTKEAKELRLLLSQLEQRSLQLQVDNQALKSQRDQLSLQLGQQQGDLQRLQQELANEQKVRASLEAALVQATSFLQNILQMHPNEEDNDFDVTFQPWHKEMLQQLLVMLSSTVVPRPQKAVCPHPESQSHSPPKESRPSIQLPRTMRAPASLKRLKTFSLPEVLLPSK
;
A
#
# COMPACT_ATOMS: atom_id res chain seq x y z
N MET A 1 -31.33 -26.41 19.43
CA MET A 1 -32.02 -27.25 20.45
C MET A 1 -33.50 -27.37 20.09
N ALA A 2 -34.20 -28.42 20.56
CA ALA A 2 -35.67 -28.53 20.55
C ALA A 2 -36.30 -27.59 21.63
N PRO A 3 -37.64 -27.45 21.84
CA PRO A 3 -38.80 -28.27 21.39
C PRO A 3 -40.03 -27.43 20.88
N LYS A 4 -41.24 -27.94 20.56
CA LYS A 4 -41.83 -29.21 20.02
C LYS A 4 -43.32 -28.96 19.68
N LYS A 5 -43.80 -29.45 18.50
CA LYS A 5 -45.14 -30.07 18.21
C LYS A 5 -46.42 -29.24 18.57
N SER A 6 -47.66 -29.54 18.17
CA SER A 6 -48.36 -30.62 17.42
C SER A 6 -49.74 -30.08 16.95
N VAL A 7 -50.54 -30.64 16.01
CA VAL A 7 -50.38 -31.63 14.91
C VAL A 7 -51.66 -31.55 14.03
N SER A 8 -51.59 -31.92 12.74
CA SER A 8 -52.76 -32.03 11.83
C SER A 8 -53.27 -33.47 11.69
N LYS A 9 -54.59 -33.70 11.46
CA LYS A 9 -55.13 -34.55 10.37
C LYS A 9 -56.65 -34.85 10.40
N ALA A 10 -57.21 -34.90 9.19
CA ALA A 10 -58.13 -35.88 8.59
C ALA A 10 -59.08 -36.74 9.46
N GLY A 11 -60.34 -36.86 9.01
CA GLY A 11 -61.33 -37.81 9.53
C GLY A 11 -61.46 -39.11 8.71
N LYS A 12 -62.47 -39.93 9.04
CA LYS A 12 -63.07 -40.97 8.18
C LYS A 12 -64.44 -41.43 8.68
N GLU A 13 -65.21 -42.08 7.80
CA GLU A 13 -66.58 -42.58 8.00
C GLU A 13 -66.65 -43.92 8.76
N LEU A 14 -67.86 -44.26 9.23
CA LEU A 14 -68.58 -45.57 9.16
C LEU A 14 -69.86 -45.44 10.03
N GLU A 15 -71.08 -45.32 9.50
CA GLU A 15 -71.98 -46.24 8.77
C GLU A 15 -72.76 -47.26 9.65
N VAL A 16 -74.01 -47.54 9.22
CA VAL A 16 -74.92 -48.65 9.58
C VAL A 16 -75.65 -48.65 10.94
N LYS A 17 -76.97 -48.39 10.90
CA LYS A 17 -77.99 -49.45 11.12
C LYS A 17 -79.34 -49.19 10.46
N LYS A 18 -79.81 -50.19 9.70
CA LYS A 18 -81.07 -50.23 8.92
C LYS A 18 -82.23 -50.83 9.71
N LYS A 19 -83.47 -50.49 9.30
CA LYS A 19 -84.66 -51.35 9.07
C LYS A 19 -85.77 -50.41 8.53
N LYS A 20 -86.25 -50.43 7.27
CA LYS A 20 -86.87 -51.51 6.45
C LYS A 20 -88.08 -52.10 7.18
N LYS A 21 -89.31 -52.25 6.63
CA LYS A 21 -89.85 -52.45 5.25
C LYS A 21 -91.37 -52.09 5.38
N GLY A 22 -92.16 -51.53 4.46
CA GLY A 22 -92.27 -51.68 3.00
C GLY A 22 -93.59 -52.43 2.66
N GLY A 23 -94.47 -51.89 1.80
CA GLY A 23 -95.71 -52.58 1.38
C GLY A 23 -96.68 -51.75 0.55
N LYS A 24 -96.87 -52.09 -0.74
CA LYS A 24 -97.84 -51.48 -1.67
C LYS A 24 -99.28 -51.89 -1.37
N LYS A 25 -100.26 -51.05 -1.75
CA LYS A 25 -101.51 -51.44 -2.42
C LYS A 25 -102.20 -50.22 -3.04
N GLU A 26 -102.47 -50.27 -4.34
CA GLU A 26 -103.42 -49.40 -5.05
C GLU A 26 -104.81 -50.10 -5.08
N PRO A 27 -105.82 -49.63 -5.84
CA PRO A 27 -106.72 -48.57 -5.42
C PRO A 27 -108.19 -49.05 -5.46
N VAL A 28 -108.93 -48.99 -4.35
CA VAL A 28 -110.30 -49.52 -4.31
C VAL A 28 -111.27 -48.56 -3.64
N VAL A 29 -112.10 -47.96 -4.51
CA VAL A 29 -113.48 -47.51 -4.28
C VAL A 29 -113.71 -46.48 -3.19
N ALA A 30 -114.07 -45.28 -3.65
CA ALA A 30 -114.88 -44.34 -2.89
C ALA A 30 -116.20 -45.01 -2.46
N VAL A 31 -116.26 -45.42 -1.20
CA VAL A 31 -117.53 -45.46 -0.46
C VAL A 31 -117.51 -44.22 0.42
N GLU A 32 -117.99 -43.12 -0.14
CA GLU A 32 -118.51 -42.07 0.73
C GLU A 32 -119.65 -42.69 1.55
N PRO A 33 -119.64 -42.62 2.88
CA PRO A 33 -120.90 -42.62 3.59
C PRO A 33 -121.70 -41.40 3.11
N PRO A 34 -123.02 -41.39 3.32
CA PRO A 34 -123.77 -40.15 3.50
C PRO A 34 -123.32 -39.47 4.81
N LEU A 35 -122.03 -39.13 4.89
CA LEU A 35 -121.58 -37.96 5.62
C LEU A 35 -122.43 -36.82 5.09
N ASP A 36 -123.23 -36.26 5.98
CA ASP A 36 -124.16 -35.20 5.68
C ASP A 36 -123.44 -34.10 4.90
N LYS A 37 -124.08 -33.47 3.92
CA LYS A 37 -123.38 -32.53 3.02
C LYS A 37 -122.68 -31.43 3.82
N GLU A 38 -123.35 -30.99 4.87
CA GLU A 38 -122.88 -30.07 5.92
C GLU A 38 -121.55 -30.50 6.56
N THR A 39 -121.32 -31.80 6.80
CA THR A 39 -120.07 -32.31 7.41
C THR A 39 -118.91 -32.32 6.42
N LYS A 40 -119.14 -32.63 5.13
CA LYS A 40 -118.12 -32.50 4.09
C LYS A 40 -117.79 -31.03 3.83
N GLU A 41 -118.81 -30.18 3.79
CA GLU A 41 -118.67 -28.73 3.65
C GLU A 41 -117.89 -28.13 4.83
N PHE A 42 -118.16 -28.56 6.07
CA PHE A 42 -117.39 -28.19 7.26
C PHE A 42 -115.89 -28.54 7.12
N TYR A 43 -115.56 -29.77 6.73
CA TYR A 43 -114.16 -30.16 6.52
C TYR A 43 -113.53 -29.42 5.32
N HIS A 44 -114.27 -29.11 4.25
CA HIS A 44 -113.76 -28.28 3.15
C HIS A 44 -113.58 -26.80 3.52
N ILE A 45 -114.36 -26.26 4.47
CA ILE A 45 -114.10 -24.93 5.05
C ILE A 45 -112.83 -25.01 5.91
N GLN A 46 -112.71 -26.01 6.79
CA GLN A 46 -111.54 -26.19 7.66
C GLN A 46 -110.24 -26.40 6.86
N ILE A 47 -110.28 -27.17 5.76
CA ILE A 47 -109.13 -27.34 4.85
C ILE A 47 -108.75 -26.00 4.24
N ARG A 48 -109.71 -25.23 3.70
CA ARG A 48 -109.45 -23.89 3.15
C ARG A 48 -108.86 -22.94 4.19
N ASP A 49 -109.39 -22.90 5.41
CA ASP A 49 -108.84 -22.07 6.51
C ASP A 49 -107.40 -22.45 6.88
N LEU A 50 -107.08 -23.75 6.85
CA LEU A 50 -105.73 -24.28 7.10
C LEU A 50 -104.79 -24.00 5.92
N GLU A 51 -105.23 -24.15 4.67
CA GLU A 51 -104.49 -23.79 3.46
C GLU A 51 -104.19 -22.29 3.42
N ASP A 52 -105.18 -21.44 3.72
CA ASP A 52 -105.01 -20.00 3.85
C ASP A 52 -104.04 -19.63 4.98
N ARG A 53 -104.10 -20.34 6.12
CA ARG A 53 -103.16 -20.16 7.23
C ARG A 53 -101.74 -20.59 6.82
N LEU A 54 -101.60 -21.68 6.08
CA LEU A 54 -100.34 -22.18 5.56
C LEU A 54 -99.76 -21.19 4.53
N ALA A 55 -100.57 -20.68 3.61
CA ALA A 55 -100.18 -19.64 2.64
C ALA A 55 -99.82 -18.30 3.33
N ARG A 56 -100.48 -17.95 4.45
CA ARG A 56 -100.07 -16.80 5.29
C ARG A 56 -98.70 -17.05 5.95
N TYR A 57 -98.41 -18.26 6.40
CA TYR A 57 -97.09 -18.61 6.95
C TYR A 57 -96.00 -18.71 5.88
N GLN A 58 -96.29 -19.22 4.69
CA GLN A 58 -95.37 -19.23 3.56
C GLN A 58 -94.98 -17.80 3.16
N ARG A 59 -95.95 -16.91 2.90
CA ARG A 59 -95.65 -15.51 2.56
C ARG A 59 -94.80 -14.81 3.63
N LYS A 60 -95.06 -15.05 4.92
CA LYS A 60 -94.24 -14.52 6.03
C LYS A 60 -92.85 -15.12 6.07
N TRP A 61 -92.71 -16.41 5.75
CA TRP A 61 -91.41 -17.08 5.68
C TRP A 61 -90.59 -16.58 4.49
N ASP A 62 -91.21 -16.40 3.32
CA ASP A 62 -90.60 -15.81 2.14
C ASP A 62 -90.16 -14.36 2.39
N GLU A 63 -91.01 -13.56 3.04
CA GLU A 63 -90.69 -12.18 3.45
C GLU A 63 -89.48 -12.14 4.41
N LEU A 64 -89.48 -12.97 5.46
CA LEU A 64 -88.36 -13.08 6.40
C LEU A 64 -87.08 -13.59 5.71
N ALA A 65 -87.19 -14.55 4.77
CA ALA A 65 -86.06 -15.07 4.01
C ALA A 65 -85.49 -14.05 3.01
N VAL A 66 -86.31 -13.12 2.50
CA VAL A 66 -85.85 -11.97 1.71
C VAL A 66 -85.17 -10.94 2.62
N GLN A 67 -85.75 -10.62 3.77
CA GLN A 67 -85.14 -9.70 4.74
C GLN A 67 -83.80 -10.22 5.27
N GLU A 68 -83.68 -11.51 5.61
CA GLU A 68 -82.41 -12.13 6.02
C GLU A 68 -81.34 -12.00 4.93
N LYS A 69 -81.70 -12.24 3.67
CA LYS A 69 -80.79 -12.08 2.52
C LYS A 69 -80.35 -10.62 2.33
N LEU A 70 -81.26 -9.66 2.48
CA LEU A 70 -80.94 -8.23 2.38
C LEU A 70 -79.99 -7.80 3.50
N PHE A 71 -80.31 -8.09 4.76
CA PHE A 71 -79.41 -7.80 5.89
C PHE A 71 -78.04 -8.46 5.71
N ARG A 72 -78.01 -9.71 5.23
CA ARG A 72 -76.74 -10.41 4.95
C ARG A 72 -75.92 -9.70 3.87
N GLN A 73 -76.56 -9.25 2.79
CA GLN A 73 -75.89 -8.47 1.74
C GLN A 73 -75.37 -7.13 2.27
N GLU A 74 -76.15 -6.42 3.09
CA GLU A 74 -75.72 -5.17 3.76
C GLU A 74 -74.53 -5.40 4.70
N PHE A 75 -74.55 -6.47 5.50
CA PHE A 75 -73.42 -6.85 6.36
C PHE A 75 -72.17 -7.24 5.55
N GLU A 76 -72.33 -7.98 4.44
CA GLU A 76 -71.22 -8.34 3.56
C GLU A 76 -70.64 -7.10 2.85
N GLN A 77 -71.47 -6.17 2.39
CA GLN A 77 -71.05 -4.86 1.86
C GLN A 77 -70.32 -4.03 2.92
N LEU A 78 -70.88 -3.88 4.12
CA LEU A 78 -70.25 -3.13 5.22
C LEU A 78 -68.90 -3.75 5.62
N ALA A 79 -68.80 -5.08 5.65
CA ALA A 79 -67.57 -5.79 5.92
C ALA A 79 -66.52 -5.59 4.81
N ASN A 80 -66.94 -5.51 3.54
CA ASN A 80 -66.05 -5.24 2.42
C ASN A 80 -65.58 -3.77 2.41
N ASN A 81 -66.50 -2.80 2.56
CA ASN A 81 -66.18 -1.38 2.71
C ASN A 81 -65.18 -1.15 3.86
N LYS A 82 -65.38 -1.83 5.01
CA LYS A 82 -64.44 -1.78 6.13
C LYS A 82 -63.05 -2.35 5.77
N LYS A 83 -62.98 -3.47 5.04
CA LYS A 83 -61.69 -4.03 4.57
C LYS A 83 -61.00 -3.07 3.60
N GLU A 84 -61.73 -2.47 2.68
CA GLU A 84 -61.22 -1.53 1.69
C GLU A 84 -60.68 -0.25 2.35
N ILE A 85 -61.45 0.35 3.27
CA ILE A 85 -61.01 1.51 4.06
C ILE A 85 -59.74 1.17 4.87
N VAL A 86 -59.71 0.00 5.54
CA VAL A 86 -58.52 -0.44 6.29
C VAL A 86 -57.33 -0.71 5.36
N ALA A 87 -57.55 -1.27 4.17
CA ALA A 87 -56.49 -1.50 3.19
C ALA A 87 -55.94 -0.20 2.61
N PHE A 88 -56.81 0.77 2.30
CA PHE A 88 -56.42 2.12 1.88
C PHE A 88 -55.62 2.83 2.97
N LEU A 89 -56.15 2.91 4.19
CA LEU A 89 -55.46 3.56 5.32
C LEU A 89 -54.10 2.90 5.63
N LYS A 90 -54.00 1.56 5.57
CA LYS A 90 -52.72 0.86 5.70
C LYS A 90 -51.75 1.18 4.57
N ARG A 91 -52.24 1.25 3.32
CA ARG A 91 -51.40 1.60 2.16
C ARG A 91 -50.86 3.03 2.30
N THR A 92 -51.71 3.99 2.60
CA THR A 92 -51.33 5.39 2.77
C THR A 92 -50.41 5.58 3.98
N LEU A 93 -50.67 4.89 5.10
CA LEU A 93 -49.78 4.91 6.27
C LEU A 93 -48.39 4.35 5.93
N ASN A 94 -48.31 3.20 5.25
CA ASN A 94 -47.03 2.63 4.84
C ASN A 94 -46.29 3.57 3.88
N GLN A 95 -46.97 4.14 2.88
CA GLN A 95 -46.35 5.11 1.96
C GLN A 95 -45.78 6.34 2.69
N GLN A 96 -46.46 6.84 3.72
CA GLN A 96 -45.95 7.93 4.54
C GLN A 96 -44.78 7.50 5.45
N VAL A 97 -44.77 6.27 5.95
CA VAL A 97 -43.63 5.71 6.70
C VAL A 97 -42.42 5.55 5.78
N ASP A 98 -42.60 5.00 4.58
CA ASP A 98 -41.55 4.81 3.57
C ASP A 98 -40.95 6.18 3.15
N GLU A 99 -41.80 7.19 2.90
CA GLU A 99 -41.37 8.56 2.61
C GLU A 99 -40.60 9.22 3.78
N ILE A 100 -41.04 8.99 5.02
CA ILE A 100 -40.32 9.45 6.22
C ILE A 100 -38.95 8.75 6.35
N THR A 101 -38.85 7.46 6.04
CA THR A 101 -37.55 6.76 6.07
C THR A 101 -36.61 7.27 4.98
N ASP A 102 -37.08 7.44 3.75
CA ASP A 102 -36.28 7.96 2.63
C ASP A 102 -35.75 9.37 2.92
N LEU A 103 -36.60 10.26 3.46
CA LEU A 103 -36.21 11.62 3.85
C LEU A 103 -35.22 11.62 5.02
N ASN A 104 -35.37 10.72 5.98
CA ASN A 104 -34.45 10.59 7.12
C ASN A 104 -33.08 10.04 6.69
N GLU A 105 -33.04 9.08 5.76
CA GLU A 105 -31.78 8.59 5.16
C GLU A 105 -31.09 9.70 4.35
N GLN A 106 -31.84 10.44 3.52
CA GLN A 106 -31.29 11.60 2.80
C GLN A 106 -30.73 12.67 3.75
N LEU A 107 -31.43 12.96 4.85
CA LEU A 107 -31.00 13.91 5.87
C LEU A 107 -29.72 13.43 6.58
N GLN A 108 -29.61 12.15 6.93
CA GLN A 108 -28.39 11.58 7.53
C GLN A 108 -27.21 11.60 6.55
N ASN A 109 -27.43 11.24 5.28
CA ASN A 109 -26.41 11.30 4.25
C ASN A 109 -25.92 12.75 4.02
N LEU A 110 -26.82 13.74 4.05
CA LEU A 110 -26.47 15.16 3.95
C LEU A 110 -25.71 15.66 5.19
N GLN A 111 -26.06 15.19 6.39
CA GLN A 111 -25.32 15.48 7.63
C GLN A 111 -23.90 14.92 7.57
N LEU A 112 -23.74 13.65 7.19
CA LEU A 112 -22.43 13.01 7.03
C LEU A 112 -21.57 13.70 5.97
N ALA A 113 -22.16 14.08 4.82
CA ALA A 113 -21.46 14.84 3.78
C ALA A 113 -20.98 16.21 4.30
N LYS A 114 -21.84 16.94 5.03
CA LYS A 114 -21.49 18.22 5.66
C LYS A 114 -20.39 18.07 6.71
N GLU A 115 -20.40 16.99 7.51
CA GLU A 115 -19.36 16.71 8.50
C GLU A 115 -18.03 16.39 7.81
N MET A 116 -18.04 15.56 6.75
CA MET A 116 -16.85 15.28 5.94
C MET A 116 -16.27 16.54 5.26
N GLU A 117 -17.11 17.41 4.71
CA GLU A 117 -16.66 18.70 4.14
C GLU A 117 -16.06 19.61 5.22
N LYS A 118 -16.71 19.71 6.39
CA LYS A 118 -16.22 20.48 7.53
C LYS A 118 -14.85 19.98 7.98
N ASP A 119 -14.69 18.68 8.16
CA ASP A 119 -13.42 18.07 8.59
C ASP A 119 -12.32 18.26 7.53
N ALA A 120 -12.66 18.20 6.25
CA ALA A 120 -11.73 18.50 5.15
C ALA A 120 -11.28 19.98 5.16
N PHE A 121 -12.20 20.93 5.40
CA PHE A 121 -11.84 22.35 5.55
C PHE A 121 -11.04 22.63 6.82
N GLU A 122 -11.35 21.97 7.95
CA GLU A 122 -10.57 22.08 9.18
C GLU A 122 -9.15 21.52 8.99
N ALA A 123 -8.99 20.40 8.27
CA ALA A 123 -7.70 19.83 7.91
C ALA A 123 -6.89 20.76 6.98
N GLN A 124 -7.51 21.33 5.94
CA GLN A 124 -6.86 22.32 5.05
C GLN A 124 -6.43 23.57 5.83
N LEU A 125 -7.28 24.09 6.73
CA LEU A 125 -6.96 25.24 7.57
C LEU A 125 -5.82 24.93 8.55
N ALA A 126 -5.77 23.72 9.11
CA ALA A 126 -4.68 23.26 9.96
C ALA A 126 -3.36 23.13 9.17
N GLN A 127 -3.40 22.58 7.96
CA GLN A 127 -2.24 22.49 7.06
C GLN A 127 -1.69 23.88 6.72
N VAL A 128 -2.53 24.81 6.24
CA VAL A 128 -2.07 26.17 5.88
C VAL A 128 -1.52 26.92 7.10
N ARG A 129 -2.08 26.71 8.29
CA ARG A 129 -1.53 27.25 9.54
C ARG A 129 -0.16 26.65 9.88
N HIS A 130 0.04 25.35 9.65
CA HIS A 130 1.32 24.69 9.85
C HIS A 130 2.39 25.22 8.89
N GLU A 131 2.08 25.27 7.59
CA GLU A 131 2.97 25.80 6.54
C GLU A 131 3.34 27.27 6.79
N PHE A 132 2.38 28.10 7.23
CA PHE A 132 2.64 29.49 7.59
C PHE A 132 3.54 29.61 8.84
N GLN A 133 3.34 28.75 9.84
CA GLN A 133 4.17 28.77 11.04
C GLN A 133 5.60 28.25 10.76
N GLU A 134 5.76 27.21 9.93
CA GLU A 134 7.06 26.73 9.48
C GLU A 134 7.82 27.79 8.66
N THR A 135 7.17 28.44 7.70
CA THR A 135 7.81 29.50 6.89
C THR A 135 8.18 30.71 7.73
N LYS A 136 7.34 31.11 8.71
CA LYS A 136 7.67 32.13 9.70
C LYS A 136 8.88 31.72 10.55
N ASP A 137 8.95 30.49 11.02
CA ASP A 137 10.06 30.02 11.85
C ASP A 137 11.36 29.92 11.04
N GLN A 138 11.30 29.45 9.78
CA GLN A 138 12.42 29.48 8.83
C GLN A 138 12.94 30.91 8.65
N LEU A 139 12.08 31.87 8.26
CA LEU A 139 12.47 33.28 8.11
C LEU A 139 13.02 33.89 9.41
N THR A 140 12.49 33.48 10.56
CA THR A 140 13.00 33.92 11.88
C THR A 140 14.42 33.39 12.13
N THR A 141 14.69 32.11 11.83
CA THR A 141 16.05 31.55 11.94
C THR A 141 17.03 32.17 10.95
N GLU A 142 16.60 32.45 9.71
CA GLU A 142 17.43 33.17 8.73
C GLU A 142 17.76 34.58 9.20
N ASN A 143 16.79 35.31 9.77
CA ASN A 143 17.00 36.65 10.30
C ASN A 143 18.02 36.65 11.46
N ILE A 144 17.92 35.68 12.39
CA ILE A 144 18.91 35.48 13.47
C ILE A 144 20.31 35.19 12.90
N ILE A 145 20.42 34.32 11.89
CA ILE A 145 21.70 34.00 11.23
C ILE A 145 22.28 35.22 10.50
N LEU A 146 21.44 36.03 9.84
CA LEU A 146 21.85 37.26 9.17
C LEU A 146 22.29 38.32 10.18
N GLY A 147 21.60 38.47 11.31
CA GLY A 147 22.02 39.33 12.42
C GLY A 147 23.38 38.91 12.99
N GLY A 148 23.63 37.61 13.18
CA GLY A 148 24.94 37.09 13.59
C GLY A 148 26.05 37.38 12.56
N LYS A 149 25.76 37.25 11.26
CA LYS A 149 26.69 37.62 10.18
C LYS A 149 26.97 39.12 10.14
N LEU A 150 25.96 39.96 10.39
CA LEU A 150 26.09 41.41 10.43
C LEU A 150 26.99 41.84 11.60
N ALA A 151 26.76 41.32 12.81
CA ALA A 151 27.59 41.59 13.98
C ALA A 151 29.07 41.20 13.75
N ALA A 152 29.33 40.02 13.15
CA ALA A 152 30.70 39.61 12.80
C ALA A 152 31.34 40.51 11.73
N LEU A 153 30.56 41.08 10.82
CA LEU A 153 31.03 42.02 9.80
C LEU A 153 31.29 43.42 10.39
N GLU A 154 30.50 43.85 11.36
CA GLU A 154 30.74 45.07 12.15
C GLU A 154 32.01 44.96 12.99
N GLU A 155 32.22 43.82 13.66
CA GLU A 155 33.47 43.53 14.39
C GLU A 155 34.68 43.55 13.44
N PHE A 156 34.60 42.89 12.28
CA PHE A 156 35.66 42.92 11.28
C PHE A 156 35.92 44.35 10.75
N ARG A 157 34.87 45.17 10.55
CA ARG A 157 35.01 46.57 10.15
C ARG A 157 35.78 47.38 11.20
N LEU A 158 35.46 47.18 12.48
CA LEU A 158 36.10 47.87 13.61
C LEU A 158 37.55 47.42 13.81
N GLN A 159 37.84 46.12 13.72
CA GLN A 159 39.22 45.60 13.73
C GLN A 159 40.05 46.17 12.57
N LYS A 160 39.46 46.27 11.36
CA LYS A 160 40.14 46.88 10.20
C LYS A 160 40.45 48.36 10.43
N GLU A 161 39.51 49.11 10.99
CA GLU A 161 39.68 50.53 11.36
C GLU A 161 40.83 50.68 12.37
N GLU A 162 40.82 49.92 13.47
CA GLU A 162 41.87 49.94 14.49
C GLU A 162 43.27 49.58 13.94
N VAL A 163 43.36 48.60 13.02
CA VAL A 163 44.61 48.26 12.34
C VAL A 163 45.06 49.37 11.38
N THR A 164 44.12 50.04 10.71
CA THR A 164 44.42 51.17 9.81
C THR A 164 44.96 52.35 10.59
N ASP A 165 44.36 52.69 11.74
CA ASP A 165 44.80 53.78 12.61
C ASP A 165 46.18 53.52 13.23
N LYS A 166 46.46 52.26 13.63
CA LYS A 166 47.81 51.87 14.06
C LYS A 166 48.83 51.99 12.94
N PHE A 167 48.44 51.67 11.70
CA PHE A 167 49.31 51.75 10.53
C PHE A 167 49.62 53.21 10.17
N THR A 168 48.62 54.09 10.10
CA THR A 168 48.83 55.52 9.82
C THR A 168 49.67 56.20 10.91
N LEU A 169 49.48 55.84 12.19
CA LEU A 169 50.32 56.31 13.29
C LEU A 169 51.79 55.88 13.12
N LEU A 170 52.05 54.65 12.72
CA LEU A 170 53.40 54.15 12.44
C LEU A 170 54.03 54.83 11.22
N GLU A 171 53.27 55.02 10.14
CA GLU A 171 53.73 55.79 8.97
C GLU A 171 54.09 57.24 9.35
N GLU A 172 53.30 57.89 10.21
CA GLU A 172 53.63 59.22 10.73
C GLU A 172 54.90 59.23 11.59
N GLN A 173 55.11 58.21 12.43
CA GLN A 173 56.33 58.09 13.23
C GLN A 173 57.57 57.89 12.35
N VAL A 174 57.49 57.01 11.34
CA VAL A 174 58.57 56.82 10.36
C VAL A 174 58.86 58.12 9.61
N ARG A 175 57.82 58.80 9.11
CA ARG A 175 57.96 60.09 8.39
C ARG A 175 58.55 61.20 9.27
N LYS A 176 58.23 61.23 10.57
CA LYS A 176 58.85 62.13 11.55
C LYS A 176 60.34 61.81 11.71
N GLN A 177 60.70 60.54 11.93
CA GLN A 177 62.10 60.11 12.02
C GLN A 177 62.90 60.40 10.74
N GLU A 178 62.33 60.14 9.55
CA GLU A 178 62.97 60.46 8.26
C GLU A 178 63.27 61.96 8.12
N ASN A 179 62.35 62.83 8.54
CA ASN A 179 62.56 64.28 8.53
C ASN A 179 63.59 64.70 9.58
N GLU A 180 63.55 64.16 10.80
CA GLU A 180 64.56 64.40 11.84
C GLU A 180 65.97 63.97 11.40
N PHE A 181 66.10 62.81 10.74
CA PHE A 181 67.37 62.36 10.17
C PHE A 181 67.83 63.21 8.98
N ARG A 182 66.91 63.65 8.12
CA ARG A 182 67.21 64.59 7.01
C ARG A 182 67.72 65.92 7.55
N ASP A 183 67.05 66.48 8.55
CA ASP A 183 67.45 67.74 9.20
C ASP A 183 68.78 67.58 9.95
N TYR A 184 68.99 66.46 10.62
CA TYR A 184 70.27 66.13 11.26
C TYR A 184 71.42 66.06 10.22
N ALA A 185 71.21 65.34 9.11
CA ALA A 185 72.18 65.22 8.03
C ALA A 185 72.50 66.58 7.39
N TYR A 186 71.47 67.39 7.08
CA TYR A 186 71.64 68.74 6.55
C TYR A 186 72.40 69.66 7.52
N ASN A 187 72.10 69.59 8.83
CA ASN A 187 72.83 70.36 9.83
C ASN A 187 74.29 69.89 9.99
N LEU A 188 74.57 68.58 9.86
CA LEU A 188 75.92 68.03 9.88
C LEU A 188 76.73 68.45 8.64
N GLU A 189 76.12 68.40 7.45
CA GLU A 189 76.72 68.86 6.21
C GLU A 189 77.01 70.36 6.26
N LYS A 190 76.05 71.18 6.70
CA LYS A 190 76.20 72.62 6.90
C LYS A 190 77.36 72.94 7.86
N LYS A 191 77.48 72.22 8.99
CA LYS A 191 78.64 72.34 9.89
C LYS A 191 79.94 71.96 9.18
N SER A 192 80.00 70.82 8.50
CA SER A 192 81.19 70.36 7.77
C SER A 192 81.64 71.37 6.70
N VAL A 193 80.72 72.00 5.97
CA VAL A 193 81.03 73.03 4.98
C VAL A 193 81.60 74.28 5.65
N LEU A 194 80.98 74.76 6.74
CA LEU A 194 81.49 75.91 7.50
C LEU A 194 82.87 75.64 8.12
N ASP A 195 83.10 74.45 8.66
CA ASP A 195 84.39 74.04 9.23
C ASP A 195 85.48 73.89 8.15
N LYS A 196 85.13 73.36 6.97
CA LYS A 196 86.04 73.31 5.80
C LYS A 196 86.41 74.71 5.33
N ASP A 197 85.46 75.64 5.26
CA ASP A 197 85.74 77.03 4.85
C ASP A 197 86.50 77.82 5.91
N ARG A 198 86.25 77.56 7.20
CA ARG A 198 87.09 78.05 8.29
C ARG A 198 88.52 77.53 8.17
N LEU A 199 88.69 76.21 8.00
CA LEU A 199 90.00 75.59 7.86
C LEU A 199 90.73 76.10 6.60
N ARG A 200 90.03 76.30 5.48
CA ARG A 200 90.58 76.97 4.28
C ARG A 200 91.08 78.38 4.59
N LYS A 201 90.31 79.18 5.33
CA LYS A 201 90.74 80.53 5.76
C LYS A 201 91.98 80.47 6.66
N GLU A 202 92.02 79.56 7.63
CA GLU A 202 93.19 79.34 8.50
C GLU A 202 94.41 78.83 7.70
N ILE A 203 94.22 77.93 6.73
CA ILE A 203 95.27 77.46 5.82
C ILE A 203 95.78 78.61 4.94
N ILE A 204 94.91 79.42 4.33
CA ILE A 204 95.32 80.58 3.52
C ILE A 204 96.12 81.58 4.37
N GLN A 205 95.68 81.86 5.61
CA GLN A 205 96.43 82.70 6.54
C GLN A 205 97.81 82.10 6.87
N ARG A 206 97.89 80.79 7.18
CA ARG A 206 99.17 80.12 7.42
C ARG A 206 100.05 80.03 6.18
N VAL A 207 99.49 79.83 4.99
CA VAL A 207 100.23 79.80 3.72
C VAL A 207 100.74 81.20 3.38
N ASN A 208 100.00 82.26 3.66
CA ASN A 208 100.49 83.63 3.50
C ASN A 208 101.60 83.97 4.51
N LEU A 209 101.44 83.54 5.77
CA LEU A 209 102.49 83.67 6.79
C LEU A 209 103.74 82.87 6.37
N VAL A 210 103.59 81.60 6.03
CA VAL A 210 104.67 80.74 5.53
C VAL A 210 105.26 81.33 4.26
N ALA A 211 104.50 81.83 3.29
CA ALA A 211 105.05 82.47 2.09
C ALA A 211 105.89 83.72 2.45
N SER A 212 105.49 84.51 3.45
CA SER A 212 106.30 85.63 3.95
C SER A 212 107.59 85.15 4.64
N GLU A 213 107.52 84.08 5.44
CA GLU A 213 108.68 83.40 6.03
C GLU A 213 109.56 82.75 4.96
N PHE A 214 108.95 82.23 3.89
CA PHE A 214 109.60 81.49 2.82
C PHE A 214 110.22 82.43 1.80
N HIS A 215 109.72 83.65 1.60
CA HIS A 215 110.48 84.69 0.90
C HIS A 215 111.72 85.11 1.71
N LYS A 216 111.62 85.22 3.05
CA LYS A 216 112.79 85.46 3.92
C LYS A 216 113.80 84.28 3.89
N VAL A 217 113.31 83.03 3.91
CA VAL A 217 114.14 81.81 3.97
C VAL A 217 114.61 81.33 2.59
N THR A 218 113.87 81.57 1.50
CA THR A 218 114.31 81.31 0.11
C THR A 218 115.42 82.28 -0.31
N THR A 219 115.39 83.51 0.21
CA THR A 219 116.54 84.44 0.14
C THR A 219 117.79 83.87 0.84
N ASN A 220 117.64 82.83 1.68
CA ASN A 220 118.71 82.27 2.51
C ASN A 220 119.17 80.87 2.05
N ARG A 221 118.27 79.89 1.84
CA ARG A 221 118.60 78.51 1.41
C ARG A 221 117.43 77.77 0.72
N MET A 222 117.30 77.78 -0.61
CA MET A 222 116.35 76.87 -1.27
C MET A 222 116.62 76.48 -2.74
N TRP A 223 117.13 75.26 -2.95
CA TRP A 223 116.93 74.51 -4.20
C TRP A 223 116.91 72.99 -3.98
N GLU A 224 117.77 72.47 -3.11
CA GLU A 224 117.98 71.02 -2.98
C GLU A 224 116.91 70.29 -2.12
N THR A 225 116.42 70.93 -1.04
CA THR A 225 115.42 70.32 -0.15
C THR A 225 114.08 70.10 -0.86
N THR A 226 113.63 71.08 -1.65
CA THR A 226 112.39 71.05 -2.43
C THR A 226 112.37 69.91 -3.45
N LYS A 227 113.52 69.67 -4.11
CA LYS A 227 113.69 68.61 -5.11
C LYS A 227 113.58 67.19 -4.51
N ARG A 228 113.92 67.02 -3.23
CA ARG A 228 113.78 65.74 -2.51
C ARG A 228 112.32 65.47 -2.13
N ALA A 229 111.66 66.46 -1.51
CA ALA A 229 110.26 66.35 -1.08
C ALA A 229 109.27 66.07 -2.23
N ILE A 230 109.50 66.63 -3.43
CA ILE A 230 108.66 66.37 -4.62
C ILE A 230 108.74 64.90 -5.05
N LYS A 231 109.94 64.30 -5.04
CA LYS A 231 110.12 62.89 -5.45
C LYS A 231 109.41 61.93 -4.49
N GLU A 232 109.46 62.22 -3.19
CA GLU A 232 108.81 61.41 -2.16
C GLU A 232 107.28 61.53 -2.21
N ASN A 233 106.74 62.76 -2.34
CA ASN A 233 105.31 62.98 -2.55
C ASN A 233 104.76 62.28 -3.81
N ASN A 234 105.51 62.30 -4.91
CA ASN A 234 105.12 61.59 -6.13
C ASN A 234 105.06 60.06 -5.91
N GLY A 235 105.99 59.51 -5.12
CA GLY A 235 105.98 58.10 -4.72
C GLY A 235 104.75 57.73 -3.88
N ILE A 236 104.45 58.53 -2.85
CA ILE A 236 103.29 58.33 -1.97
C ILE A 236 101.98 58.48 -2.75
N THR A 237 101.88 59.48 -3.63
CA THR A 237 100.69 59.72 -4.47
C THR A 237 100.45 58.54 -5.42
N LEU A 238 101.50 57.98 -6.03
CA LEU A 238 101.40 56.79 -6.86
C LEU A 238 100.97 55.54 -6.06
N GLN A 239 101.41 55.40 -4.81
CA GLN A 239 100.93 54.33 -3.93
C GLN A 239 99.47 54.53 -3.50
N MET A 240 99.06 55.74 -3.12
CA MET A 240 97.65 56.08 -2.83
C MET A 240 96.73 55.78 -4.01
N ALA A 241 97.15 56.11 -5.25
CA ALA A 241 96.39 55.81 -6.45
C ALA A 241 96.18 54.29 -6.63
N LYS A 242 97.22 53.48 -6.40
CA LYS A 242 97.12 52.01 -6.46
C LYS A 242 96.20 51.44 -5.38
N VAL A 243 96.30 51.92 -4.14
CA VAL A 243 95.44 51.49 -3.02
C VAL A 243 93.98 51.88 -3.27
N SER A 244 93.72 53.10 -3.75
CA SER A 244 92.39 53.56 -4.14
C SER A 244 91.78 52.69 -5.24
N GLN A 245 92.57 52.37 -6.29
CA GLN A 245 92.13 51.49 -7.37
C GLN A 245 91.83 50.07 -6.90
N GLN A 246 92.58 49.53 -5.93
CA GLN A 246 92.28 48.24 -5.31
C GLN A 246 91.01 48.30 -4.46
N GLY A 247 90.80 49.37 -3.68
CA GLY A 247 89.57 49.59 -2.91
C GLY A 247 88.32 49.68 -3.78
N MET A 248 88.39 50.35 -4.93
CA MET A 248 87.29 50.38 -5.91
C MET A 248 86.94 48.99 -6.47
N LYS A 249 87.94 48.15 -6.77
CA LYS A 249 87.68 46.77 -7.24
C LYS A 249 86.99 45.93 -6.17
N LEU A 250 87.46 45.98 -4.92
CA LEU A 250 86.84 45.26 -3.81
C LEU A 250 85.41 45.74 -3.52
N LEU A 251 85.12 47.04 -3.67
CA LEU A 251 83.75 47.56 -3.60
C LEU A 251 82.86 46.99 -4.71
N GLN A 252 83.34 46.98 -5.95
CA GLN A 252 82.61 46.44 -7.09
C GLN A 252 82.34 44.93 -6.94
N GLU A 253 83.32 44.15 -6.47
CA GLU A 253 83.14 42.73 -6.12
C GLU A 253 82.12 42.55 -4.99
N ASN A 254 82.15 43.40 -3.96
CA ASN A 254 81.20 43.35 -2.85
C ASN A 254 79.75 43.66 -3.29
N GLU A 255 79.56 44.62 -4.20
CA GLU A 255 78.25 44.91 -4.80
C GLU A 255 77.74 43.75 -5.66
N GLN A 256 78.60 43.14 -6.49
CA GLN A 256 78.25 41.95 -7.26
C GLN A 256 77.86 40.77 -6.36
N LEU A 257 78.62 40.55 -5.28
CA LEU A 257 78.32 39.50 -4.29
C LEU A 257 76.99 39.77 -3.58
N LYS A 258 76.71 41.00 -3.13
CA LYS A 258 75.40 41.40 -2.57
C LYS A 258 74.25 41.22 -3.57
N GLY A 259 74.47 41.53 -4.84
CA GLY A 259 73.49 41.28 -5.92
C GLY A 259 73.20 39.80 -6.08
N SER A 260 74.25 38.96 -6.11
CA SER A 260 74.11 37.50 -6.19
C SER A 260 73.40 36.91 -4.95
N GLN A 261 73.72 37.39 -3.75
CA GLN A 261 73.06 37.01 -2.50
C GLN A 261 71.57 37.40 -2.50
N SER A 262 71.22 38.62 -2.91
CA SER A 262 69.82 39.06 -3.01
C SER A 262 69.02 38.18 -3.99
N ASN A 263 69.62 37.83 -5.12
CA ASN A 263 68.99 36.94 -6.10
C ASN A 263 68.82 35.51 -5.58
N LEU A 264 69.80 34.98 -4.84
CA LEU A 264 69.70 33.67 -4.19
C LEU A 264 68.60 33.64 -3.10
N CYS A 265 68.49 34.70 -2.29
CA CYS A 265 67.42 34.83 -1.31
C CYS A 265 66.03 34.82 -1.98
N LYS A 266 65.84 35.56 -3.08
CA LYS A 266 64.58 35.55 -3.86
C LYS A 266 64.26 34.16 -4.43
N GLN A 267 65.28 33.42 -4.90
CA GLN A 267 65.09 32.04 -5.38
C GLN A 267 64.69 31.09 -4.24
N LEU A 268 65.30 31.20 -3.05
CA LEU A 268 64.93 30.42 -1.88
C LEU A 268 63.50 30.71 -1.43
N GLU A 269 63.08 31.98 -1.38
CA GLU A 269 61.72 32.37 -1.06
C GLU A 269 60.69 31.80 -2.06
N LEU A 270 60.99 31.87 -3.37
CA LEU A 270 60.15 31.28 -4.41
C LEU A 270 60.00 29.76 -4.24
N LEU A 271 61.10 29.06 -3.95
CA LEU A 271 61.09 27.61 -3.71
C LEU A 271 60.32 27.24 -2.44
N GLU A 272 60.50 27.97 -1.35
CA GLU A 272 59.78 27.74 -0.10
C GLU A 272 58.27 27.97 -0.26
N ASN A 273 57.88 29.05 -0.94
CA ASN A 273 56.48 29.34 -1.28
C ASN A 273 55.88 28.24 -2.18
N THR A 274 56.62 27.77 -3.18
CA THR A 274 56.22 26.64 -4.03
C THR A 274 56.05 25.36 -3.21
N GLN A 275 56.95 25.08 -2.27
CA GLN A 275 56.86 23.94 -1.35
C GLN A 275 55.63 24.04 -0.42
N LYS A 276 55.35 25.22 0.14
CA LYS A 276 54.16 25.49 0.96
C LYS A 276 52.86 25.24 0.17
N VAL A 277 52.79 25.70 -1.09
CA VAL A 277 51.65 25.46 -1.99
C VAL A 277 51.51 23.96 -2.32
N MET A 278 52.61 23.28 -2.69
CA MET A 278 52.60 21.83 -2.94
C MET A 278 52.15 21.03 -1.71
N ALA A 279 52.57 21.41 -0.50
CA ALA A 279 52.15 20.75 0.74
C ALA A 279 50.64 20.94 0.99
N ARG A 280 50.09 22.15 0.74
CA ARG A 280 48.64 22.41 0.82
C ARG A 280 47.86 21.55 -0.18
N HIS A 281 48.32 21.46 -1.44
CA HIS A 281 47.71 20.59 -2.45
C HIS A 281 47.79 19.10 -2.09
N LYS A 282 48.97 18.59 -1.68
CA LYS A 282 49.13 17.20 -1.22
C LYS A 282 48.17 16.86 -0.08
N ARG A 283 48.01 17.76 0.91
CA ARG A 283 47.04 17.60 2.00
C ARG A 283 45.59 17.59 1.49
N GLY A 284 45.24 18.43 0.52
CA GLY A 284 43.93 18.43 -0.14
C GLY A 284 43.65 17.13 -0.88
N HIS A 285 44.60 16.69 -1.71
CA HIS A 285 44.50 15.43 -2.47
C HIS A 285 44.38 14.23 -1.52
N GLN A 286 45.15 14.19 -0.42
CA GLN A 286 45.03 13.13 0.59
C GLN A 286 43.64 13.08 1.22
N LYS A 287 43.02 14.23 1.54
CA LYS A 287 41.63 14.28 2.03
C LYS A 287 40.64 13.75 0.99
N ILE A 288 40.79 14.14 -0.28
CA ILE A 288 39.94 13.66 -1.37
C ILE A 288 40.09 12.15 -1.56
N ILE A 289 41.32 11.62 -1.54
CA ILE A 289 41.60 10.18 -1.63
C ILE A 289 40.93 9.42 -0.47
N LEU A 290 41.03 9.92 0.77
CA LEU A 290 40.37 9.31 1.93
C LEU A 290 38.83 9.34 1.82
N MET A 291 38.25 10.44 1.35
CA MET A 291 36.80 10.53 1.11
C MET A 291 36.33 9.58 0.01
N LEU A 292 37.07 9.50 -1.11
CA LEU A 292 36.78 8.56 -2.20
C LEU A 292 36.95 7.11 -1.75
N ALA A 293 37.98 6.79 -0.96
CA ALA A 293 38.18 5.46 -0.40
C ALA A 293 37.02 5.04 0.52
N LYS A 294 36.55 5.95 1.41
CA LYS A 294 35.37 5.72 2.26
C LYS A 294 34.11 5.49 1.41
N LYS A 295 33.87 6.33 0.39
CA LYS A 295 32.73 6.18 -0.51
C LYS A 295 32.77 4.87 -1.30
N CYS A 296 33.95 4.43 -1.74
CA CYS A 296 34.12 3.12 -2.38
C CYS A 296 33.84 1.97 -1.41
N GLN A 297 34.19 2.10 -0.13
CA GLN A 297 33.89 1.10 0.90
C GLN A 297 32.38 1.03 1.21
N GLU A 298 31.72 2.18 1.31
CA GLU A 298 30.25 2.30 1.45
C GLU A 298 29.55 1.62 0.26
N GLN A 299 29.90 2.00 -0.98
CA GLN A 299 29.35 1.37 -2.19
C GLN A 299 29.62 -0.15 -2.27
N GLN A 300 30.78 -0.62 -1.79
CA GLN A 300 31.06 -2.05 -1.70
C GLN A 300 30.17 -2.76 -0.67
N GLN A 301 29.76 -2.08 0.39
CA GLN A 301 28.83 -2.63 1.38
C GLN A 301 27.40 -2.64 0.81
N ASP A 302 26.92 -1.52 0.24
CA ASP A 302 25.62 -1.43 -0.44
C ASP A 302 25.46 -2.53 -1.52
N THR A 303 26.52 -2.78 -2.30
CA THR A 303 26.50 -3.82 -3.36
C THR A 303 26.58 -5.26 -2.84
N LYS A 304 26.95 -5.49 -1.58
CA LYS A 304 26.80 -6.81 -0.92
C LYS A 304 25.37 -6.97 -0.43
N GLU A 305 24.85 -5.99 0.30
CA GLU A 305 23.49 -6.00 0.84
C GLU A 305 22.46 -6.13 -0.29
N ALA A 306 22.63 -5.40 -1.40
CA ALA A 306 21.79 -5.55 -2.59
C ALA A 306 21.88 -6.94 -3.25
N LYS A 307 23.00 -7.66 -3.14
CA LYS A 307 23.13 -9.05 -3.63
C LYS A 307 22.45 -10.03 -2.69
N GLU A 308 22.57 -9.83 -1.37
CA GLU A 308 21.90 -10.64 -0.35
C GLU A 308 20.37 -10.48 -0.44
N LEU A 309 19.88 -9.25 -0.57
CA LEU A 309 18.46 -8.95 -0.81
C LEU A 309 17.97 -9.56 -2.12
N ARG A 310 18.75 -9.48 -3.22
CA ARG A 310 18.40 -10.12 -4.49
C ARG A 310 18.32 -11.65 -4.39
N LEU A 311 19.22 -12.27 -3.60
CA LEU A 311 19.16 -13.71 -3.34
C LEU A 311 17.90 -14.08 -2.56
N LEU A 312 17.56 -13.30 -1.51
CA LEU A 312 16.36 -13.50 -0.71
C LEU A 312 15.07 -13.33 -1.52
N LEU A 313 15.00 -12.29 -2.36
CA LEU A 313 13.88 -12.09 -3.29
C LEU A 313 13.71 -13.27 -4.24
N SER A 314 14.79 -13.76 -4.86
CA SER A 314 14.74 -14.92 -5.74
C SER A 314 14.25 -16.20 -5.02
N GLN A 315 14.64 -16.40 -3.75
CA GLN A 315 14.11 -17.50 -2.93
C GLN A 315 12.62 -17.34 -2.61
N LEU A 316 12.15 -16.11 -2.35
CA LEU A 316 10.74 -15.83 -2.10
C LEU A 316 9.89 -15.99 -3.38
N GLU A 317 10.39 -15.55 -4.53
CA GLU A 317 9.76 -15.76 -5.84
C GLU A 317 9.60 -17.26 -6.14
N GLN A 318 10.64 -18.07 -5.92
CA GLN A 318 10.59 -19.53 -6.07
C GLN A 318 9.56 -20.18 -5.14
N ARG A 319 9.49 -19.76 -3.86
CA ARG A 319 8.47 -20.24 -2.92
C ARG A 319 7.07 -19.82 -3.32
N SER A 320 6.90 -18.60 -3.85
CA SER A 320 5.61 -18.10 -4.35
C SER A 320 5.12 -18.93 -5.55
N LEU A 321 6.01 -19.22 -6.52
CA LEU A 321 5.69 -20.11 -7.63
C LEU A 321 5.32 -21.52 -7.15
N GLN A 322 6.06 -22.08 -6.19
CA GLN A 322 5.75 -23.40 -5.63
C GLN A 322 4.37 -23.42 -4.99
N LEU A 323 4.07 -22.44 -4.13
CA LEU A 323 2.75 -22.30 -3.50
C LEU A 323 1.63 -22.08 -4.53
N GLN A 324 1.90 -21.41 -5.66
CA GLN A 324 0.95 -21.24 -6.75
C GLN A 324 0.65 -22.58 -7.45
N VAL A 325 1.67 -23.39 -7.73
CA VAL A 325 1.51 -24.75 -8.30
C VAL A 325 0.76 -25.65 -7.32
N ASP A 326 1.12 -25.65 -6.04
CA ASP A 326 0.45 -26.44 -5.01
C ASP A 326 -1.02 -26.03 -4.86
N ASN A 327 -1.33 -24.73 -4.91
CA ASN A 327 -2.71 -24.23 -4.91
C ASN A 327 -3.50 -24.66 -6.15
N GLN A 328 -2.87 -24.72 -7.33
CA GLN A 328 -3.53 -25.23 -8.55
C GLN A 328 -3.81 -26.73 -8.46
N ALA A 329 -2.86 -27.51 -7.91
CA ALA A 329 -3.05 -28.94 -7.67
C ALA A 329 -4.16 -29.22 -6.64
N LEU A 330 -4.21 -28.47 -5.53
CA LEU A 330 -5.27 -28.58 -4.54
C LEU A 330 -6.66 -28.18 -5.09
N LYS A 331 -6.71 -27.18 -5.98
CA LYS A 331 -7.95 -26.82 -6.70
C LYS A 331 -8.42 -27.96 -7.61
N SER A 332 -7.53 -28.55 -8.41
CA SER A 332 -7.93 -29.66 -9.29
C SER A 332 -8.38 -30.90 -8.50
N GLN A 333 -7.74 -31.21 -7.36
CA GLN A 333 -8.20 -32.26 -6.44
C GLN A 333 -9.58 -31.96 -5.85
N ARG A 334 -9.82 -30.73 -5.37
CA ARG A 334 -11.14 -30.28 -4.90
C ARG A 334 -12.20 -30.45 -5.97
N ASP A 335 -11.90 -30.08 -7.20
CA ASP A 335 -12.86 -30.13 -8.32
C ASP A 335 -13.16 -31.58 -8.73
N GLN A 336 -12.16 -32.46 -8.72
CA GLN A 336 -12.33 -33.90 -8.90
C GLN A 336 -13.19 -34.53 -7.79
N LEU A 337 -12.93 -34.20 -6.51
CA LEU A 337 -13.74 -34.68 -5.39
C LEU A 337 -15.17 -34.13 -5.44
N SER A 338 -15.36 -32.88 -5.88
CA SER A 338 -16.68 -32.28 -6.06
C SER A 338 -17.48 -32.97 -7.16
N LEU A 339 -16.82 -33.37 -8.27
CA LEU A 339 -17.42 -34.16 -9.33
C LEU A 339 -17.82 -35.56 -8.83
N GLN A 340 -16.96 -36.24 -8.06
CA GLN A 340 -17.26 -37.53 -7.45
C GLN A 340 -18.43 -37.45 -6.45
N LEU A 341 -18.48 -36.40 -5.63
CA LEU A 341 -19.59 -36.15 -4.72
C LEU A 341 -20.91 -35.95 -5.49
N GLY A 342 -20.89 -35.16 -6.58
CA GLY A 342 -22.05 -34.96 -7.45
C GLY A 342 -22.53 -36.24 -8.13
N GLN A 343 -21.60 -37.10 -8.58
CA GLN A 343 -21.90 -38.43 -9.11
C GLN A 343 -22.57 -39.31 -8.06
N GLN A 344 -21.99 -39.43 -6.86
CA GLN A 344 -22.58 -40.20 -5.76
C GLN A 344 -23.94 -39.65 -5.33
N GLN A 345 -24.14 -38.33 -5.34
CA GLN A 345 -25.43 -37.72 -5.02
C GLN A 345 -26.48 -38.04 -6.10
N GLY A 346 -26.09 -38.05 -7.38
CA GLY A 346 -26.94 -38.51 -8.49
C GLY A 346 -27.28 -40.00 -8.38
N ASP A 347 -26.32 -40.85 -7.99
CA ASP A 347 -26.54 -42.29 -7.75
C ASP A 347 -27.47 -42.54 -6.57
N LEU A 348 -27.31 -41.80 -5.47
CA LEU A 348 -28.22 -41.84 -4.33
C LEU A 348 -29.64 -41.40 -4.71
N GLN A 349 -29.80 -40.35 -5.53
CA GLN A 349 -31.11 -39.95 -6.05
C GLN A 349 -31.73 -41.02 -6.96
N ARG A 350 -30.94 -41.64 -7.85
CA ARG A 350 -31.39 -42.77 -8.67
C ARG A 350 -31.86 -43.94 -7.81
N LEU A 351 -31.03 -44.38 -6.86
CA LEU A 351 -31.36 -45.47 -5.92
C LEU A 351 -32.59 -45.15 -5.06
N GLN A 352 -32.76 -43.91 -4.61
CA GLN A 352 -33.98 -43.47 -3.89
C GLN A 352 -35.23 -43.55 -4.78
N GLN A 353 -35.15 -43.11 -6.04
CA GLN A 353 -36.26 -43.19 -6.98
C GLN A 353 -36.60 -44.65 -7.32
N GLU A 354 -35.60 -45.51 -7.44
CA GLU A 354 -35.76 -46.95 -7.64
C GLU A 354 -36.43 -47.61 -6.43
N LEU A 355 -35.96 -47.32 -5.22
CA LEU A 355 -36.55 -47.81 -3.98
C LEU A 355 -38.01 -47.33 -3.84
N ALA A 356 -38.31 -46.08 -4.18
CA ALA A 356 -39.68 -45.56 -4.17
C ALA A 356 -40.58 -46.24 -5.21
N ASN A 357 -40.05 -46.60 -6.38
CA ASN A 357 -40.76 -47.35 -7.40
C ASN A 357 -41.00 -48.81 -6.94
N GLU A 358 -40.00 -49.48 -6.39
CA GLU A 358 -40.13 -50.83 -5.81
C GLU A 358 -41.11 -50.85 -4.63
N GLN A 359 -41.12 -49.82 -3.77
CA GLN A 359 -42.10 -49.66 -2.69
C GLN A 359 -43.53 -49.49 -3.23
N LYS A 360 -43.73 -48.75 -4.34
CA LYS A 360 -45.04 -48.65 -5.01
C LYS A 360 -45.49 -49.99 -5.59
N VAL A 361 -44.60 -50.70 -6.28
CA VAL A 361 -44.88 -52.04 -6.82
C VAL A 361 -45.23 -52.99 -5.69
N ARG A 362 -44.42 -53.03 -4.63
CA ARG A 362 -44.68 -53.83 -3.42
C ARG A 362 -46.01 -53.47 -2.77
N ALA A 363 -46.34 -52.19 -2.59
CA ALA A 363 -47.62 -51.77 -2.05
C ALA A 363 -48.81 -52.18 -2.94
N SER A 364 -48.65 -52.17 -4.27
CA SER A 364 -49.67 -52.65 -5.20
C SER A 364 -49.84 -54.18 -5.16
N LEU A 365 -48.75 -54.94 -4.98
CA LEU A 365 -48.79 -56.39 -4.77
C LEU A 365 -49.35 -56.76 -3.40
N GLU A 366 -49.00 -56.04 -2.34
CA GLU A 366 -49.59 -56.23 -1.00
C GLU A 366 -51.10 -55.90 -1.03
N ALA A 367 -51.51 -54.84 -1.73
CA ALA A 367 -52.94 -54.54 -1.95
C ALA A 367 -53.64 -55.64 -2.78
N ALA A 368 -53.02 -56.15 -3.84
CA ALA A 368 -53.55 -57.25 -4.65
C ALA A 368 -53.67 -58.55 -3.85
N LEU A 369 -52.69 -58.86 -2.98
CA LEU A 369 -52.74 -60.01 -2.07
C LEU A 369 -53.82 -59.85 -0.99
N VAL A 370 -54.02 -58.65 -0.44
CA VAL A 370 -55.14 -58.35 0.48
C VAL A 370 -56.50 -58.47 -0.23
N GLN A 371 -56.60 -58.00 -1.48
CA GLN A 371 -57.80 -58.19 -2.30
C GLN A 371 -58.03 -59.68 -2.62
N ALA A 372 -57.02 -60.43 -3.02
CA ALA A 372 -57.14 -61.86 -3.31
C ALA A 372 -57.48 -62.68 -2.04
N THR A 373 -56.86 -62.39 -0.90
CA THR A 373 -57.17 -63.06 0.38
C THR A 373 -58.55 -62.71 0.91
N SER A 374 -59.03 -61.47 0.77
CA SER A 374 -60.42 -61.14 1.08
C SER A 374 -61.42 -61.76 0.08
N PHE A 375 -61.07 -61.89 -1.20
CA PHE A 375 -61.86 -62.63 -2.19
C PHE A 375 -61.97 -64.13 -1.82
N LEU A 376 -60.86 -64.75 -1.41
CA LEU A 376 -60.82 -66.13 -0.91
C LEU A 376 -61.57 -66.29 0.43
N GLN A 377 -61.49 -65.32 1.34
CA GLN A 377 -62.31 -65.34 2.56
C GLN A 377 -63.80 -65.19 2.27
N ASN A 378 -64.19 -64.38 1.28
CA ASN A 378 -65.58 -64.29 0.84
C ASN A 378 -66.08 -65.60 0.19
N ILE A 379 -65.23 -66.29 -0.58
CA ILE A 379 -65.53 -67.65 -1.09
C ILE A 379 -65.74 -68.62 0.09
N LEU A 380 -64.86 -68.61 1.10
CA LEU A 380 -64.92 -69.52 2.24
C LEU A 380 -66.05 -69.20 3.25
N GLN A 381 -66.52 -67.95 3.33
CA GLN A 381 -67.65 -67.57 4.18
C GLN A 381 -69.03 -67.87 3.54
N MET A 382 -69.07 -68.17 2.23
CA MET A 382 -70.27 -68.59 1.52
C MET A 382 -70.46 -70.11 1.59
N HIS A 383 -70.60 -70.66 2.80
CA HIS A 383 -71.00 -72.05 3.00
C HIS A 383 -72.53 -72.17 2.82
N PRO A 384 -73.04 -73.00 1.88
CA PRO A 384 -74.47 -73.32 1.81
C PRO A 384 -74.86 -74.26 2.95
N ASN A 385 -76.11 -74.20 3.42
CA ASN A 385 -76.64 -75.27 4.28
C ASN A 385 -76.61 -76.62 3.52
N GLU A 386 -76.36 -77.69 4.25
CA GLU A 386 -76.61 -79.05 3.75
C GLU A 386 -78.14 -79.26 3.64
N GLU A 387 -78.68 -79.19 2.42
CA GLU A 387 -79.95 -79.80 1.96
C GLU A 387 -80.27 -79.32 0.53
N ASP A 388 -79.74 -80.01 -0.50
CA ASP A 388 -80.46 -80.30 -1.77
C ASP A 388 -79.59 -81.12 -2.75
N ASN A 389 -80.13 -82.21 -3.31
CA ASN A 389 -79.34 -83.21 -4.05
C ASN A 389 -79.13 -82.89 -5.55
N ASP A 390 -78.55 -81.71 -5.87
CA ASP A 390 -78.05 -81.40 -7.23
C ASP A 390 -76.81 -80.47 -7.21
N PHE A 391 -75.92 -80.67 -6.21
CA PHE A 391 -74.83 -79.74 -5.89
C PHE A 391 -73.59 -79.79 -6.81
N ASP A 392 -73.45 -80.75 -7.74
CA ASP A 392 -72.21 -80.92 -8.52
C ASP A 392 -72.22 -80.16 -9.87
N VAL A 393 -73.37 -80.05 -10.53
CA VAL A 393 -73.46 -79.50 -11.90
C VAL A 393 -73.33 -77.97 -11.94
N THR A 394 -73.73 -77.25 -10.88
CA THR A 394 -73.68 -75.78 -10.83
C THR A 394 -72.53 -75.24 -9.97
N PHE A 395 -72.09 -75.97 -8.94
CA PHE A 395 -70.99 -75.54 -8.07
C PHE A 395 -69.65 -75.56 -8.82
N GLN A 396 -69.36 -76.59 -9.62
CA GLN A 396 -68.12 -76.66 -10.40
C GLN A 396 -67.92 -75.51 -11.41
N PRO A 397 -68.89 -75.14 -12.28
CA PRO A 397 -68.71 -74.01 -13.19
C PRO A 397 -68.64 -72.68 -12.43
N TRP A 398 -69.45 -72.46 -11.39
CA TRP A 398 -69.39 -71.23 -10.58
C TRP A 398 -68.04 -71.07 -9.85
N HIS A 399 -67.51 -72.15 -9.27
CA HIS A 399 -66.20 -72.16 -8.63
C HIS A 399 -65.07 -71.96 -9.66
N LYS A 400 -65.18 -72.51 -10.87
CA LYS A 400 -64.26 -72.22 -11.99
C LYS A 400 -64.32 -70.76 -12.43
N GLU A 401 -65.50 -70.15 -12.51
CA GLU A 401 -65.70 -68.74 -12.87
C GLU A 401 -65.03 -67.82 -11.83
N MET A 402 -65.25 -68.07 -10.53
CA MET A 402 -64.59 -67.30 -9.46
C MET A 402 -63.07 -67.50 -9.43
N LEU A 403 -62.58 -68.72 -9.67
CA LEU A 403 -61.14 -68.98 -9.80
C LEU A 403 -60.54 -68.34 -11.05
N GLN A 404 -61.27 -68.25 -12.16
CA GLN A 404 -60.85 -67.51 -13.35
C GLN A 404 -60.83 -66.00 -13.10
N GLN A 405 -61.81 -65.44 -12.37
CA GLN A 405 -61.80 -64.02 -11.98
C GLN A 405 -60.63 -63.70 -11.01
N LEU A 406 -60.34 -64.60 -10.06
CA LEU A 406 -59.16 -64.51 -9.20
C LEU A 406 -57.85 -64.55 -10.03
N LEU A 407 -57.77 -65.47 -10.99
CA LEU A 407 -56.63 -65.60 -11.91
C LEU A 407 -56.45 -64.33 -12.77
N VAL A 408 -57.54 -63.74 -13.26
CA VAL A 408 -57.51 -62.48 -14.04
C VAL A 408 -57.03 -61.30 -13.17
N MET A 409 -57.52 -61.15 -11.94
CA MET A 409 -57.02 -60.11 -11.02
C MET A 409 -55.54 -60.28 -10.65
N LEU A 410 -55.09 -61.52 -10.43
CA LEU A 410 -53.68 -61.79 -10.15
C LEU A 410 -52.81 -61.59 -11.41
N SER A 411 -53.30 -61.96 -12.60
CA SER A 411 -52.56 -61.75 -13.86
C SER A 411 -52.43 -60.28 -14.26
N SER A 412 -53.41 -59.43 -13.92
CA SER A 412 -53.38 -57.98 -14.22
C SER A 412 -52.56 -57.15 -13.24
N THR A 413 -52.25 -57.70 -12.05
CA THR A 413 -51.39 -57.06 -11.04
C THR A 413 -49.92 -57.50 -11.14
N VAL A 414 -49.63 -58.62 -11.81
CA VAL A 414 -48.28 -59.00 -12.23
C VAL A 414 -47.87 -58.21 -13.47
N VAL A 415 -47.44 -56.97 -13.28
CA VAL A 415 -46.66 -56.26 -14.30
C VAL A 415 -45.30 -56.96 -14.41
N PRO A 416 -44.90 -57.46 -15.59
CA PRO A 416 -43.59 -58.08 -15.75
C PRO A 416 -42.51 -57.02 -15.53
N ARG A 417 -41.72 -57.20 -14.47
CA ARG A 417 -40.57 -56.36 -14.14
C ARG A 417 -39.60 -56.40 -15.33
N PRO A 418 -39.34 -55.30 -16.06
CA PRO A 418 -38.34 -55.31 -17.11
C PRO A 418 -36.99 -55.59 -16.44
N GLN A 419 -36.30 -56.64 -16.90
CA GLN A 419 -34.97 -56.96 -16.42
C GLN A 419 -34.07 -55.74 -16.66
N LYS A 420 -33.56 -55.15 -15.58
CA LYS A 420 -32.56 -54.09 -15.72
C LYS A 420 -31.31 -54.70 -16.32
N ALA A 421 -30.98 -54.26 -17.52
CA ALA A 421 -29.68 -54.48 -18.11
C ALA A 421 -28.59 -54.01 -17.13
N VAL A 422 -27.55 -54.82 -17.01
CA VAL A 422 -26.34 -54.45 -16.28
C VAL A 422 -25.76 -53.19 -16.94
N CYS A 423 -25.75 -52.07 -16.21
CA CYS A 423 -24.98 -50.90 -16.64
C CYS A 423 -23.50 -51.30 -16.71
N PRO A 424 -22.80 -51.04 -17.82
CA PRO A 424 -21.38 -51.33 -17.90
C PRO A 424 -20.62 -50.47 -16.90
N HIS A 425 -19.78 -51.13 -16.10
CA HIS A 425 -18.81 -50.49 -15.23
C HIS A 425 -17.80 -49.71 -16.08
N PRO A 426 -17.63 -48.39 -15.90
CA PRO A 426 -16.52 -47.67 -16.52
C PRO A 426 -15.24 -48.13 -15.82
N GLU A 427 -14.33 -48.74 -16.58
CA GLU A 427 -13.04 -49.18 -16.09
C GLU A 427 -12.27 -48.02 -15.45
N SER A 428 -11.80 -48.21 -14.23
CA SER A 428 -10.87 -47.29 -13.58
C SER A 428 -9.48 -47.45 -14.21
N GLN A 429 -9.27 -46.85 -15.38
CA GLN A 429 -7.97 -46.88 -16.06
C GLN A 429 -6.96 -46.00 -15.32
N SER A 430 -5.96 -46.66 -14.76
CA SER A 430 -4.80 -46.08 -14.13
C SER A 430 -3.90 -45.40 -15.16
N HIS A 431 -3.89 -44.07 -15.18
CA HIS A 431 -2.80 -43.32 -15.81
C HIS A 431 -1.76 -42.90 -14.77
N SER A 432 -0.64 -43.62 -14.80
CA SER A 432 0.62 -43.25 -14.15
C SER A 432 1.21 -41.97 -14.77
N PRO A 433 2.05 -41.22 -14.03
CA PRO A 433 2.49 -39.89 -14.46
C PRO A 433 3.54 -39.95 -15.58
N PRO A 434 3.54 -39.01 -16.54
CA PRO A 434 4.60 -38.91 -17.52
C PRO A 434 5.91 -38.43 -16.86
N LYS A 435 6.97 -39.23 -17.01
CA LYS A 435 8.35 -38.82 -16.75
C LYS A 435 8.96 -38.26 -18.03
N GLU A 436 9.14 -36.96 -18.10
CA GLU A 436 10.06 -36.23 -18.99
C GLU A 436 10.19 -34.80 -18.41
N SER A 437 11.31 -34.09 -18.49
CA SER A 437 12.67 -34.43 -18.92
C SER A 437 13.65 -33.45 -18.24
N ARG A 438 14.88 -33.88 -17.95
CA ARG A 438 15.93 -32.99 -17.42
C ARG A 438 16.54 -32.16 -18.55
N PRO A 439 16.78 -30.85 -18.36
CA PRO A 439 17.88 -30.16 -19.02
C PRO A 439 19.14 -30.25 -18.14
N SER A 440 20.14 -31.00 -18.59
CA SER A 440 21.52 -30.84 -18.10
C SER A 440 22.08 -29.51 -18.62
N ILE A 441 22.31 -28.54 -17.74
CA ILE A 441 23.21 -27.40 -18.02
C ILE A 441 24.33 -27.40 -16.99
N GLN A 442 25.55 -27.19 -17.48
CA GLN A 442 26.79 -27.56 -16.82
C GLN A 442 27.27 -26.50 -15.82
N LEU A 443 27.97 -26.94 -14.77
CA LEU A 443 28.80 -26.05 -13.94
C LEU A 443 29.90 -25.39 -14.80
N PRO A 444 30.10 -24.07 -14.72
CA PRO A 444 31.37 -23.45 -15.03
C PRO A 444 32.37 -23.78 -13.91
N ARG A 445 33.37 -24.60 -14.25
CA ARG A 445 34.46 -25.00 -13.37
C ARG A 445 35.35 -23.80 -13.03
N THR A 446 35.80 -23.71 -11.78
CA THR A 446 36.82 -22.75 -11.36
C THR A 446 38.16 -22.99 -12.04
N MET A 447 38.61 -22.01 -12.82
CA MET A 447 40.01 -21.77 -13.22
C MET A 447 40.10 -20.34 -13.75
N ARG A 448 41.18 -19.57 -13.66
CA ARG A 448 42.47 -19.60 -12.94
C ARG A 448 43.15 -18.33 -13.46
N ALA A 449 43.80 -17.53 -12.61
CA ALA A 449 44.43 -16.29 -13.07
C ALA A 449 45.55 -16.54 -14.10
N PRO A 450 45.71 -15.66 -15.12
CA PRO A 450 46.98 -15.50 -15.81
C PRO A 450 47.86 -14.52 -15.01
N ALA A 451 48.96 -15.02 -14.47
CA ALA A 451 50.05 -14.18 -13.96
C ALA A 451 51.21 -14.21 -14.95
N SER A 452 51.52 -13.10 -15.61
CA SER A 452 52.82 -12.75 -16.23
C SER A 452 52.71 -11.47 -17.07
N LEU A 453 53.74 -10.63 -17.25
CA LEU A 453 54.97 -10.38 -16.48
C LEU A 453 55.55 -9.03 -16.96
N LYS A 454 56.25 -8.30 -16.07
CA LYS A 454 57.26 -7.26 -16.37
C LYS A 454 56.89 -6.10 -17.32
N ARG A 455 56.91 -4.89 -16.75
CA ARG A 455 58.07 -4.00 -17.04
C ARG A 455 58.47 -3.17 -15.81
N LEU A 456 59.75 -3.23 -15.49
CA LEU A 456 60.40 -2.40 -14.48
C LEU A 456 60.46 -0.94 -14.95
N LYS A 457 60.30 0.00 -14.01
CA LYS A 457 61.12 1.22 -13.95
C LYS A 457 61.23 1.68 -12.49
N THR A 458 62.28 1.19 -11.83
CA THR A 458 62.83 1.81 -10.62
C THR A 458 63.31 3.21 -10.97
N PHE A 459 62.63 4.24 -10.47
CA PHE A 459 63.23 5.57 -10.39
C PHE A 459 63.98 5.69 -9.07
N SER A 460 65.29 5.47 -9.13
CA SER A 460 66.23 5.99 -8.14
C SER A 460 66.25 7.52 -8.24
N LEU A 461 66.01 8.20 -7.12
CA LEU A 461 66.41 9.59 -6.92
C LEU A 461 67.37 9.65 -5.72
N PRO A 462 68.29 10.62 -5.69
CA PRO A 462 69.63 10.35 -5.20
C PRO A 462 69.79 10.47 -3.69
N GLU A 463 70.74 9.70 -3.20
CA GLU A 463 71.48 9.93 -1.97
C GLU A 463 71.98 11.39 -1.94
N VAL A 464 71.42 12.20 -1.05
CA VAL A 464 71.92 13.56 -0.80
C VAL A 464 73.10 13.45 0.14
N LEU A 465 74.29 13.59 -0.42
CA LEU A 465 75.52 13.77 0.34
C LEU A 465 75.36 14.94 1.32
N LEU A 466 75.58 14.69 2.60
CA LEU A 466 75.91 15.75 3.56
C LEU A 466 77.32 16.28 3.21
N PRO A 467 77.49 17.58 2.90
CA PRO A 467 78.82 18.17 2.91
C PRO A 467 79.21 18.45 4.37
N SER A 468 80.20 17.74 4.88
CA SER A 468 80.86 18.11 6.13
C SER A 468 81.56 19.47 5.98
N LYS A 469 81.09 20.48 6.70
CA LYS A 469 81.89 21.60 7.22
C LYS A 469 81.13 22.32 8.33
#